data_AF-A0A2W0CA35-F1
#
_entry.id   AF-A0A2W0CA35-F1
#
_cell.length_a   1.000
_cell.length_b   1.000
_cell.length_c   1.000
_cell.angle_alpha   90.00
_cell.angle_beta   90.00
_cell.angle_gamma   90.00
#
_symmetry.space_group_name_H-M   'P 1'
#
loop_
_entity.id
_entity.type
_entity.pdbx_description
1 polymer ?
#
loop_
_entity_poly.entity_id
_entity_poly.type
_entity_poly.pdbx_seq_one_letter_code
_entity_poly.pdbx_strand_id
1 'polypeptide(L)'
;MKMINKAGAVTLLSILLTVALAMTGCQSSGAKSPEAMQNEQAKGEGASNSTAPASENSEEQSGEAIKEGSMEKDGNVVLKELAFVYNEHTIAISDTANEEQMEQMLGKPDNLKSHTYTADDGTNMDTLIGFTEKVYTYPGLEIKTISIPEGKQDSIFHIEITDPKYATVRNIKAGDSLDTLKNAYPEGKLLGDGAPDEEDDFRYEPSNYVDVMSFHIKDAKVESIQIYSLLD
;
A
#
# COMPACT_ATOMS: atom_id res chain seq x y z
N MET A 1 11.94 -59.72 25.32
CA MET A 1 11.72 -60.55 24.10
C MET A 1 10.30 -60.32 23.60
N LYS A 2 10.11 -60.32 22.27
CA LYS A 2 8.95 -59.85 21.44
C LYS A 2 9.01 -58.33 21.18
N MET A 3 9.53 -57.80 20.06
CA MET A 3 9.37 -58.04 18.60
C MET A 3 7.95 -57.86 18.07
N ILE A 4 7.74 -56.75 17.34
CA ILE A 4 7.00 -56.59 16.05
C ILE A 4 7.62 -55.31 15.42
N ASN A 5 8.52 -55.36 14.44
CA ASN A 5 8.43 -55.61 12.99
C ASN A 5 7.90 -54.45 12.11
N LYS A 6 8.75 -54.09 11.14
CA LYS A 6 8.67 -53.07 10.08
C LYS A 6 7.61 -53.36 9.01
N ALA A 7 7.11 -52.30 8.35
CA ALA A 7 6.89 -52.13 6.91
C ALA A 7 6.50 -50.64 6.70
N GLY A 8 6.94 -49.84 5.73
CA GLY A 8 7.55 -50.12 4.43
C GLY A 8 6.62 -49.57 3.35
N ALA A 9 6.87 -48.36 2.84
CA ALA A 9 6.37 -47.88 1.55
C ALA A 9 7.20 -46.67 1.10
N VAL A 10 8.30 -46.95 0.38
CA VAL A 10 9.04 -45.98 -0.42
C VAL A 10 8.50 -46.15 -1.84
N THR A 11 7.79 -45.15 -2.36
CA THR A 11 7.40 -45.10 -3.77
C THR A 11 8.24 -44.08 -4.50
N LEU A 12 8.96 -44.60 -5.50
CA LEU A 12 9.91 -43.90 -6.36
C LEU A 12 9.24 -42.85 -7.25
N LEU A 13 9.93 -41.72 -7.30
CA LEU A 13 9.93 -40.68 -8.31
C LEU A 13 10.13 -41.24 -9.74
N SER A 14 9.36 -40.77 -10.72
CA SER A 14 9.67 -40.93 -12.14
C SER A 14 9.29 -39.66 -12.90
N ILE A 15 10.34 -38.95 -13.29
CA ILE A 15 10.40 -37.77 -14.13
C ILE A 15 10.18 -38.21 -15.59
N LEU A 16 9.32 -37.53 -16.34
CA LEU A 16 9.53 -37.37 -17.78
C LEU A 16 9.05 -36.00 -18.26
N LEU A 17 10.05 -35.15 -18.53
CA LEU A 17 9.98 -33.91 -19.30
C LEU A 17 9.63 -34.23 -20.76
N THR A 18 8.69 -33.49 -21.35
CA THR A 18 8.72 -33.18 -22.79
C THR A 18 8.44 -31.71 -23.01
N VAL A 19 9.45 -31.07 -23.59
CA VAL A 19 9.54 -29.68 -24.04
C VAL A 19 8.80 -29.53 -25.38
N ALA A 20 8.02 -28.47 -25.54
CA ALA A 20 7.69 -27.92 -26.86
C ALA A 20 7.53 -26.40 -26.76
N LEU A 21 8.63 -25.69 -27.05
CA LEU A 21 8.65 -24.28 -27.40
C LEU A 21 8.05 -24.11 -28.81
N ALA A 22 7.07 -23.22 -28.94
CA ALA A 22 6.72 -22.62 -30.22
C ALA A 22 6.78 -21.09 -30.08
N MET A 23 7.98 -20.56 -30.36
CA MET A 23 8.17 -19.14 -30.68
C MET A 23 7.88 -18.97 -32.18
N THR A 24 6.82 -18.24 -32.52
CA THR A 24 6.68 -17.61 -33.84
C THR A 24 6.77 -16.12 -33.66
N GLY A 25 7.86 -15.55 -34.17
CA GLY A 25 8.04 -14.12 -34.36
C GLY A 25 7.55 -13.64 -35.73
N CYS A 26 8.01 -12.43 -36.08
CA CYS A 26 7.77 -11.65 -37.31
C CYS A 26 6.41 -10.92 -37.38
N GLN A 27 6.31 -9.66 -37.80
CA GLN A 27 7.31 -8.78 -38.42
C GLN A 27 6.79 -7.34 -38.42
N SER A 28 7.72 -6.41 -38.33
CA SER A 28 7.60 -4.98 -38.62
C SER A 28 7.20 -4.69 -40.07
N SER A 29 6.40 -3.64 -40.27
CA SER A 29 6.51 -2.64 -41.35
C SER A 29 5.50 -1.51 -41.01
N GLY A 30 5.74 -0.21 -41.17
CA GLY A 30 6.72 0.49 -41.97
C GLY A 30 5.99 1.54 -42.81
N ALA A 31 6.10 2.82 -42.41
CA ALA A 31 5.85 4.05 -43.19
C ALA A 31 4.35 4.39 -43.49
N LYS A 32 3.89 5.66 -43.57
CA LYS A 32 4.46 6.90 -44.14
C LYS A 32 3.77 8.16 -43.57
N SER A 33 4.54 9.24 -43.42
CA SER A 33 4.11 10.65 -43.52
C SER A 33 3.83 11.01 -45.00
N PRO A 34 3.05 12.07 -45.32
CA PRO A 34 3.62 13.42 -45.45
C PRO A 34 2.71 14.59 -44.99
N GLU A 35 3.39 15.66 -44.52
CA GLU A 35 3.28 17.11 -44.85
C GLU A 35 1.95 17.72 -45.34
N ALA A 36 1.63 19.01 -45.26
CA ALA A 36 2.04 20.24 -44.56
C ALA A 36 1.26 21.37 -45.28
N MET A 37 0.84 22.44 -44.59
CA MET A 37 0.71 23.84 -45.08
C MET A 37 -0.03 24.66 -43.99
N GLN A 38 0.60 25.58 -43.26
CA GLN A 38 1.01 26.97 -43.57
C GLN A 38 -0.10 27.97 -43.89
N ASN A 39 -0.33 28.91 -42.94
CA ASN A 39 -0.19 30.38 -43.06
C ASN A 39 -0.64 31.01 -41.71
N GLU A 40 0.16 31.78 -40.94
CA GLU A 40 0.62 33.19 -41.11
C GLU A 40 -0.54 34.16 -41.42
N GLN A 41 -0.75 35.35 -40.82
CA GLN A 41 0.02 36.34 -40.03
C GLN A 41 -1.04 37.37 -39.50
N ALA A 42 -0.94 38.09 -38.38
CA ALA A 42 -0.23 39.37 -38.15
C ALA A 42 -0.79 39.99 -36.83
N LYS A 43 0.02 40.33 -35.82
CA LYS A 43 0.80 41.57 -35.57
C LYS A 43 -0.01 42.76 -35.00
N GLY A 44 0.38 43.20 -33.80
CA GLY A 44 0.06 44.51 -33.22
C GLY A 44 0.83 44.75 -31.91
N GLU A 45 1.82 45.66 -31.96
CA GLU A 45 2.81 46.03 -30.93
C GLU A 45 2.24 46.98 -29.85
N GLY A 46 2.93 47.06 -28.69
CA GLY A 46 2.79 48.17 -27.73
C GLY A 46 3.58 47.98 -26.43
N ALA A 47 4.75 48.62 -26.33
CA ALA A 47 5.64 48.62 -25.16
C ALA A 47 5.33 49.77 -24.16
N SER A 48 5.65 49.60 -22.87
CA SER A 48 6.65 50.42 -22.13
C SER A 48 6.52 50.40 -20.58
N ASN A 49 7.64 50.06 -19.93
CA ASN A 49 8.27 50.51 -18.67
C ASN A 49 7.67 50.37 -17.25
N SER A 50 8.48 49.62 -16.45
CA SER A 50 9.08 49.92 -15.13
C SER A 50 8.24 50.35 -13.93
N THR A 51 8.41 49.68 -12.79
CA THR A 51 9.28 50.08 -11.64
C THR A 51 8.99 49.18 -10.41
N ALA A 52 10.02 48.56 -9.81
CA ALA A 52 10.02 48.02 -8.44
C ALA A 52 10.53 49.09 -7.46
N PRO A 53 10.23 49.02 -6.14
CA PRO A 53 11.03 48.21 -5.19
C PRO A 53 10.20 47.53 -4.07
N ALA A 54 10.65 46.37 -3.54
CA ALA A 54 11.20 46.09 -2.19
C ALA A 54 10.26 46.47 -1.01
N SER A 55 10.08 45.75 0.10
CA SER A 55 10.88 44.82 0.93
C SER A 55 9.90 44.34 2.05
N GLU A 56 9.90 43.11 2.56
CA GLU A 56 10.46 42.62 3.86
C GLU A 56 9.67 41.32 4.15
N ASN A 57 10.26 40.13 4.28
CA ASN A 57 11.01 39.54 5.40
C ASN A 57 10.23 39.37 6.72
N SER A 58 9.85 38.13 7.03
CA SER A 58 9.69 37.56 8.38
C SER A 58 9.52 36.03 8.22
N GLU A 59 10.60 35.26 8.43
CA GLU A 59 10.79 34.37 9.59
C GLU A 59 9.78 33.20 9.59
N GLU A 60 10.20 32.04 9.10
CA GLU A 60 10.66 30.93 9.97
C GLU A 60 9.70 30.64 11.12
N GLN A 61 8.82 29.65 10.90
CA GLN A 61 8.41 28.80 12.00
C GLN A 61 8.36 27.35 11.51
N SER A 62 9.51 26.69 11.73
CA SER A 62 9.66 25.25 11.67
C SER A 62 8.60 24.60 12.55
N GLY A 63 7.61 23.96 11.93
CA GLY A 63 6.72 23.03 12.61
C GLY A 63 7.49 21.76 12.93
N GLU A 64 7.56 21.44 14.21
CA GLU A 64 8.29 20.33 14.82
C GLU A 64 8.19 19.01 14.05
N ALA A 65 9.35 18.41 13.81
CA ALA A 65 9.46 16.99 13.53
C ALA A 65 8.81 16.21 14.68
N ILE A 66 7.77 15.45 14.34
CA ILE A 66 7.07 14.55 15.27
C ILE A 66 8.09 13.57 15.85
N LYS A 67 8.13 13.50 17.17
CA LYS A 67 9.02 12.61 17.93
C LYS A 67 8.72 11.17 17.56
N GLU A 68 9.72 10.52 17.00
CA GLU A 68 9.73 9.09 16.70
C GLU A 68 9.52 8.26 17.99
N GLY A 69 8.37 7.58 18.08
CA GLY A 69 8.22 6.41 18.94
C GLY A 69 9.21 5.33 18.53
N SER A 70 9.92 4.78 19.52
CA SER A 70 11.04 3.85 19.38
C SER A 70 10.54 2.41 19.22
N MET A 71 10.47 1.93 17.98
CA MET A 71 10.69 0.52 17.64
C MET A 71 12.04 0.41 16.92
N GLU A 72 12.72 -0.73 17.04
CA GLU A 72 13.96 -0.98 16.30
C GLU A 72 13.66 -0.87 14.80
N LYS A 73 14.20 0.19 14.18
CA LYS A 73 13.98 0.58 12.79
C LYS A 73 15.08 0.03 11.92
N ASP A 74 14.84 -1.14 11.36
CA ASP A 74 15.58 -1.58 10.18
C ASP A 74 14.58 -1.72 9.03
N GLY A 75 14.31 -0.60 8.34
CA GLY A 75 13.27 -0.50 7.32
C GLY A 75 13.35 0.81 6.53
N ASN A 76 13.04 0.71 5.23
CA ASN A 76 13.12 1.79 4.24
C ASN A 76 12.31 3.03 4.68
N VAL A 77 12.96 4.19 4.78
CA VAL A 77 12.40 5.47 5.27
C VAL A 77 11.10 5.86 4.54
N VAL A 78 10.92 5.40 3.29
CA VAL A 78 9.74 5.69 2.45
C VAL A 78 8.47 4.98 2.92
N LEU A 79 8.58 3.80 3.57
CA LEU A 79 7.40 3.08 4.08
C LEU A 79 6.76 3.77 5.29
N LYS A 80 7.45 4.72 5.92
CA LYS A 80 6.89 5.51 7.03
C LYS A 80 5.69 6.37 6.60
N GLU A 81 5.54 6.65 5.30
CA GLU A 81 4.37 7.35 4.77
C GLU A 81 3.14 6.43 4.65
N LEU A 82 3.36 5.11 4.64
CA LEU A 82 2.35 4.06 4.56
C LEU A 82 1.98 3.58 5.97
N ALA A 83 1.42 4.51 6.73
CA ALA A 83 1.12 4.34 8.15
C ALA A 83 -0.10 5.15 8.60
N PHE A 84 -0.66 4.76 9.75
CA PHE A 84 -1.63 5.57 10.49
C PHE A 84 -1.11 5.95 11.87
N VAL A 85 -1.72 6.98 12.45
CA VAL A 85 -1.40 7.52 13.76
C VAL A 85 -2.59 7.37 14.70
N TYR A 86 -2.34 6.85 15.90
CA TYR A 86 -3.34 6.72 16.96
C TYR A 86 -2.65 6.75 18.33
N ASN A 87 -3.17 7.56 19.27
CA ASN A 87 -2.61 7.69 20.62
C ASN A 87 -1.08 7.88 20.66
N GLU A 88 -0.54 8.76 19.81
CA GLU A 88 0.90 9.03 19.67
C GLU A 88 1.74 7.85 19.10
N HIS A 89 1.11 6.73 18.77
CA HIS A 89 1.73 5.63 18.04
C HIS A 89 1.56 5.83 16.54
N THR A 90 2.64 5.64 15.79
CA THR A 90 2.60 5.47 14.34
C THR A 90 2.75 3.97 14.05
N ILE A 91 1.79 3.41 13.31
CA ILE A 91 1.77 2.00 12.93
C ILE A 91 1.85 1.95 11.40
N ALA A 92 2.95 1.42 10.89
CA ALA A 92 3.23 1.32 9.47
C ALA A 92 3.07 -0.11 8.93
N ILE A 93 2.92 -0.23 7.62
CA ILE A 93 3.17 -1.52 6.96
C ILE A 93 4.63 -1.95 7.18
N SER A 94 4.88 -3.25 7.13
CA SER A 94 6.17 -3.90 7.45
C SER A 94 6.65 -3.76 8.89
N ASP A 95 5.99 -2.96 9.74
CA ASP A 95 6.29 -2.96 11.17
C ASP A 95 6.09 -4.35 11.74
N THR A 96 6.99 -4.73 12.64
CA THR A 96 6.83 -5.95 13.42
C THR A 96 5.74 -5.74 14.47
N ALA A 97 4.80 -6.67 14.55
CA ALA A 97 3.69 -6.58 15.48
C ALA A 97 3.30 -7.96 16.03
N ASN A 98 3.58 -8.19 17.31
CA ASN A 98 3.01 -9.29 18.07
C ASN A 98 1.79 -8.85 18.90
N GLU A 99 1.08 -9.80 19.51
CA GLU A 99 -0.13 -9.53 20.29
C GLU A 99 0.10 -8.55 21.45
N GLU A 100 1.20 -8.67 22.19
CA GLU A 100 1.52 -7.76 23.29
C GLU A 100 1.78 -6.34 22.80
N GLN A 101 2.54 -6.18 21.71
CA GLN A 101 2.79 -4.89 21.09
C GLN A 101 1.50 -4.24 20.59
N MET A 102 0.62 -5.02 19.94
CA MET A 102 -0.67 -4.55 19.46
C MET A 102 -1.57 -4.10 20.62
N GLU A 103 -1.60 -4.88 21.71
CA GLU A 103 -2.38 -4.53 22.91
C GLU A 103 -1.87 -3.24 23.58
N GLN A 104 -0.55 -3.04 23.61
CA GLN A 104 0.04 -1.82 24.16
C GLN A 104 -0.30 -0.57 23.32
N MET A 105 -0.32 -0.68 22.00
CA MET A 105 -0.54 0.46 21.11
C MET A 105 -2.03 0.80 20.89
N LEU A 106 -2.88 -0.23 20.77
CA LEU A 106 -4.26 -0.09 20.31
C LEU A 106 -5.28 -0.54 21.38
N GLY A 107 -4.81 -1.13 22.47
CA GLY A 107 -5.66 -1.85 23.42
C GLY A 107 -5.97 -3.26 22.93
N LYS A 108 -6.83 -3.97 23.67
CA LYS A 108 -7.19 -5.35 23.32
C LYS A 108 -8.08 -5.38 22.07
N PRO A 109 -7.82 -6.24 21.07
CA PRO A 109 -8.69 -6.39 19.91
C PRO A 109 -10.04 -7.00 20.28
N ASP A 110 -11.09 -6.60 19.58
CA ASP A 110 -12.44 -7.20 19.68
C ASP A 110 -12.44 -8.64 19.16
N ASN A 111 -11.58 -8.91 18.16
CA ASN A 111 -11.40 -10.24 17.58
C ASN A 111 -9.94 -10.47 17.18
N LEU A 112 -9.45 -11.68 17.41
CA LEU A 112 -8.16 -12.16 16.90
C LEU A 112 -8.38 -13.51 16.22
N LYS A 113 -8.10 -13.58 14.92
CA LYS A 113 -8.08 -14.82 14.14
C LYS A 113 -6.65 -15.15 13.75
N SER A 114 -6.37 -16.44 13.60
CA SER A 114 -5.09 -16.91 13.06
C SER A 114 -5.34 -18.08 12.12
N HIS A 115 -4.66 -18.06 10.97
CA HIS A 115 -4.70 -19.11 9.96
C HIS A 115 -3.28 -19.42 9.49
N THR A 116 -2.92 -20.70 9.43
CA THR A 116 -1.66 -21.13 8.82
C THR A 116 -1.99 -21.81 7.50
N TYR A 117 -1.44 -21.29 6.41
CA TYR A 117 -1.75 -21.80 5.09
C TYR A 117 -1.15 -23.19 4.89
N THR A 118 -1.93 -24.11 4.34
CA THR A 118 -1.50 -25.48 4.02
C THR A 118 -1.95 -25.87 2.62
N ALA A 119 -1.24 -26.81 1.99
CA ALA A 119 -1.55 -27.26 0.63
C ALA A 119 -3.00 -27.75 0.45
N ASP A 120 -3.64 -28.23 1.52
CA ASP A 120 -4.97 -28.82 1.51
C ASP A 120 -6.04 -27.92 2.16
N ASP A 121 -5.75 -26.64 2.45
CA ASP A 121 -6.69 -25.74 3.16
C ASP A 121 -7.78 -25.12 2.27
N GLY A 122 -7.69 -25.33 0.95
CA GLY A 122 -8.68 -24.84 -0.02
C GLY A 122 -8.63 -23.35 -0.32
N THR A 123 -7.60 -22.62 0.13
CA THR A 123 -7.43 -21.18 -0.12
C THR A 123 -6.77 -20.84 -1.46
N ASN A 124 -6.17 -21.85 -2.13
CA ASN A 124 -5.37 -21.69 -3.36
C ASN A 124 -4.20 -20.68 -3.23
N MET A 125 -3.60 -20.56 -2.05
CA MET A 125 -2.48 -19.66 -1.76
C MET A 125 -1.15 -20.42 -1.71
N ASP A 126 -0.75 -21.04 -2.83
CA ASP A 126 0.43 -21.92 -2.90
C ASP A 126 1.72 -21.23 -2.43
N THR A 127 1.90 -19.93 -2.73
CA THR A 127 3.08 -19.16 -2.33
C THR A 127 3.15 -18.88 -0.84
N LEU A 128 2.01 -18.90 -0.15
CA LEU A 128 1.93 -18.61 1.28
C LEU A 128 1.92 -19.88 2.15
N ILE A 129 2.05 -21.08 1.56
CA ILE A 129 2.06 -22.34 2.32
C ILE A 129 3.12 -22.30 3.43
N GLY A 130 2.69 -22.58 4.65
CA GLY A 130 3.51 -22.56 5.86
C GLY A 130 3.55 -21.20 6.56
N PHE A 131 3.08 -20.12 5.94
CA PHE A 131 2.96 -18.82 6.59
C PHE A 131 1.74 -18.80 7.52
N THR A 132 1.83 -18.00 8.58
CA THR A 132 0.71 -17.77 9.49
C THR A 132 0.21 -16.33 9.35
N GLU A 133 -1.03 -16.16 8.90
CA GLU A 133 -1.76 -14.90 8.96
C GLU A 133 -2.40 -14.75 10.34
N LYS A 134 -2.36 -13.54 10.90
CA LYS A 134 -3.20 -13.13 12.03
C LYS A 134 -3.99 -11.89 11.66
N VAL A 135 -5.27 -11.86 12.05
CA VAL A 135 -6.18 -10.74 11.80
C VAL A 135 -6.63 -10.18 13.14
N TYR A 136 -6.27 -8.93 13.40
CA TYR A 136 -6.63 -8.15 14.57
C TYR A 136 -7.76 -7.19 14.21
N THR A 137 -8.93 -7.33 14.83
CA THR A 137 -10.08 -6.46 14.58
C THR A 137 -10.33 -5.55 15.78
N TYR A 138 -10.48 -4.25 15.51
CA TYR A 138 -10.87 -3.20 16.44
C TYR A 138 -12.09 -2.45 15.88
N PRO A 139 -12.77 -1.60 16.66
CA PRO A 139 -13.84 -0.77 16.11
C PRO A 139 -13.30 0.14 15.00
N GLY A 140 -13.69 -0.16 13.75
CA GLY A 140 -13.32 0.55 12.53
C GLY A 140 -11.86 0.46 12.10
N LEU A 141 -11.13 -0.58 12.54
CA LEU A 141 -9.77 -0.88 12.14
C LEU A 141 -9.55 -2.40 12.06
N GLU A 142 -9.00 -2.88 10.96
CA GLU A 142 -8.49 -4.24 10.81
C GLU A 142 -6.99 -4.19 10.47
N ILE A 143 -6.18 -4.99 11.16
CA ILE A 143 -4.75 -5.13 10.87
C ILE A 143 -4.45 -6.60 10.63
N LYS A 144 -3.79 -6.92 9.53
CA LYS A 144 -3.29 -8.26 9.23
C LYS A 144 -1.79 -8.30 9.29
N THR A 145 -1.30 -9.30 10.00
CA THR A 145 0.12 -9.63 10.06
C THR A 145 0.35 -10.98 9.43
N ILE A 146 1.55 -11.19 8.92
CA ILE A 146 1.97 -12.48 8.41
C ILE A 146 3.37 -12.83 8.94
N SER A 147 3.58 -14.09 9.30
CA SER A 147 4.90 -14.62 9.65
C SER A 147 5.31 -15.77 8.74
N ILE A 148 6.63 -15.86 8.52
CA ILE A 148 7.23 -17.01 7.86
C ILE A 148 7.48 -18.15 8.86
N PRO A 149 7.36 -19.41 8.43
CA PRO A 149 7.87 -20.54 9.19
C PRO A 149 9.40 -20.35 9.35
N GLU A 150 9.93 -20.57 10.56
CA GLU A 150 11.32 -20.30 11.04
C GLU A 150 11.48 -19.15 12.06
N GLY A 151 10.38 -18.59 12.56
CA GLY A 151 10.41 -17.79 13.80
C GLY A 151 10.81 -16.33 13.63
N LYS A 152 10.65 -15.77 12.43
CA LYS A 152 10.64 -14.31 12.28
C LYS A 152 9.35 -13.76 12.91
N GLN A 153 9.45 -12.58 13.50
CA GLN A 153 8.30 -11.91 14.10
C GLN A 153 7.26 -11.58 13.02
N ASP A 154 5.98 -11.58 13.41
CA ASP A 154 4.88 -11.24 12.50
C ASP A 154 5.06 -9.79 12.00
N SER A 155 4.96 -9.57 10.69
CA SER A 155 5.02 -8.23 10.09
C SER A 155 3.65 -7.81 9.58
N ILE A 156 3.27 -6.54 9.80
CA ILE A 156 2.05 -5.96 9.25
C ILE A 156 2.15 -5.91 7.72
N PHE A 157 1.18 -6.46 7.01
CA PHE A 157 1.12 -6.37 5.55
C PHE A 157 -0.18 -5.75 5.04
N HIS A 158 -1.18 -5.58 5.92
CA HIS A 158 -2.45 -4.98 5.56
C HIS A 158 -3.06 -4.24 6.74
N ILE A 159 -3.59 -3.05 6.48
CA ILE A 159 -4.31 -2.18 7.41
C ILE A 159 -5.55 -1.68 6.67
N GLU A 160 -6.72 -1.82 7.28
CA GLU A 160 -7.98 -1.26 6.79
C GLU A 160 -8.61 -0.37 7.86
N ILE A 161 -8.97 0.87 7.50
CA ILE A 161 -9.51 1.89 8.39
C ILE A 161 -10.85 2.38 7.86
N THR A 162 -11.85 2.41 8.73
CA THR A 162 -13.20 2.96 8.46
C THR A 162 -13.68 3.94 9.52
N ASP A 163 -13.04 4.00 10.70
CA ASP A 163 -13.39 4.94 11.78
C ASP A 163 -12.49 6.19 11.73
N PRO A 164 -13.06 7.41 11.77
CA PRO A 164 -12.33 8.67 11.68
C PRO A 164 -11.32 8.92 12.81
N LYS A 165 -11.35 8.15 13.92
CA LYS A 165 -10.36 8.30 14.99
C LYS A 165 -8.96 7.85 14.58
N TYR A 166 -8.83 7.05 13.52
CA TYR A 166 -7.54 6.66 12.94
C TYR A 166 -7.27 7.55 11.72
N ALA A 167 -6.16 8.27 11.74
CA ALA A 167 -5.77 9.15 10.65
C ALA A 167 -4.43 8.69 10.07
N THR A 168 -4.21 8.91 8.77
CA THR A 168 -2.90 8.72 8.15
C THR A 168 -1.88 9.70 8.73
N VAL A 169 -0.60 9.49 8.44
CA VAL A 169 0.48 10.44 8.83
C VAL A 169 0.30 11.85 8.26
N ARG A 170 -0.45 11.99 7.16
CA ARG A 170 -0.83 13.29 6.57
C ARG A 170 -2.22 13.77 7.02
N ASN A 171 -2.73 13.20 8.11
CA ASN A 171 -3.97 13.60 8.79
C ASN A 171 -5.24 13.44 7.94
N ILE A 172 -5.27 12.45 7.03
CA ILE A 172 -6.50 12.04 6.33
C ILE A 172 -7.18 10.92 7.10
N LYS A 173 -8.50 11.00 7.24
CA LYS A 173 -9.32 9.98 7.91
C LYS A 173 -10.61 9.71 7.14
N ALA A 174 -11.30 8.63 7.49
CA ALA A 174 -12.63 8.35 6.96
C ALA A 174 -13.58 9.55 7.19
N GLY A 175 -14.36 9.89 6.17
CA GLY A 175 -15.25 11.05 6.12
C GLY A 175 -14.64 12.34 5.58
N ASP A 176 -13.30 12.43 5.42
CA ASP A 176 -12.67 13.60 4.79
C ASP A 176 -13.06 13.71 3.30
N SER A 177 -13.12 14.93 2.79
CA SER A 177 -13.46 15.17 1.37
C SER A 177 -12.34 14.74 0.41
N LEU A 178 -12.71 14.38 -0.82
CA LEU A 178 -11.75 14.10 -1.89
C LEU A 178 -10.80 15.28 -2.15
N ASP A 179 -11.27 16.52 -2.01
CA ASP A 179 -10.42 17.71 -2.16
C ASP A 179 -9.38 17.82 -1.03
N THR A 180 -9.76 17.49 0.20
CA THR A 180 -8.81 17.44 1.33
C THR A 180 -7.76 16.36 1.09
N LEU A 181 -8.18 15.19 0.62
CA LEU A 181 -7.28 14.10 0.26
C LEU A 181 -6.29 14.50 -0.84
N LYS A 182 -6.76 15.08 -1.95
CA LYS A 182 -5.92 15.54 -3.06
C LYS A 182 -4.88 16.58 -2.63
N ASN A 183 -5.24 17.44 -1.67
CA ASN A 183 -4.32 18.44 -1.14
C ASN A 183 -3.25 17.81 -0.22
N ALA A 184 -3.60 16.78 0.56
CA ALA A 184 -2.66 16.09 1.43
C ALA A 184 -1.74 15.12 0.67
N TYR A 185 -2.23 14.53 -0.42
CA TYR A 185 -1.51 13.59 -1.27
C TYR A 185 -1.54 14.03 -2.73
N PRO A 186 -0.90 15.15 -3.11
CA PRO A 186 -0.91 15.64 -4.48
C PRO A 186 -0.24 14.70 -5.49
N GLU A 187 0.55 13.73 -5.01
CA GLU A 187 1.20 12.68 -5.80
C GLU A 187 0.29 11.49 -6.11
N GLY A 188 -0.84 11.38 -5.40
CA GLY A 188 -1.79 10.30 -5.60
C GLY A 188 -2.60 10.45 -6.88
N LYS A 189 -3.17 9.34 -7.32
CA LYS A 189 -3.91 9.23 -8.59
C LYS A 189 -5.33 8.76 -8.30
N LEU A 190 -6.30 9.51 -8.81
CA LEU A 190 -7.68 9.05 -8.86
C LEU A 190 -7.82 7.97 -9.95
N LEU A 191 -8.39 6.83 -9.57
CA LEU A 191 -8.72 5.70 -10.42
C LEU A 191 -10.25 5.70 -10.54
N GLY A 192 -10.73 6.24 -11.66
CA GLY A 192 -12.14 6.58 -11.85
C GLY A 192 -12.28 8.00 -12.38
N ASP A 193 -13.49 8.55 -12.40
CA ASP A 193 -13.77 9.87 -12.99
C ASP A 193 -14.11 10.97 -11.97
N GLY A 194 -14.28 10.63 -10.69
CA GLY A 194 -14.57 11.60 -9.64
C GLY A 194 -16.03 12.05 -9.63
N ALA A 195 -16.94 11.30 -10.27
CA ALA A 195 -18.34 11.69 -10.36
C ALA A 195 -19.04 11.64 -8.98
N PRO A 196 -20.01 12.55 -8.71
CA PRO A 196 -20.60 12.74 -7.37
C PRO A 196 -21.35 11.55 -6.77
N ASP A 197 -21.61 10.49 -7.56
CA ASP A 197 -22.38 9.31 -7.16
C ASP A 197 -21.69 8.00 -7.59
N GLU A 198 -20.40 8.06 -7.96
CA GLU A 198 -19.58 6.90 -8.31
C GLU A 198 -18.67 6.49 -7.17
N GLU A 199 -18.30 5.22 -7.15
CA GLU A 199 -17.31 4.66 -6.24
C GLU A 199 -15.97 4.65 -6.97
N ASP A 200 -15.02 5.45 -6.47
CA ASP A 200 -13.68 5.59 -7.04
C ASP A 200 -12.63 5.13 -6.03
N ASP A 201 -11.40 4.91 -6.49
CA ASP A 201 -10.24 4.75 -5.62
C ASP A 201 -9.23 5.86 -5.87
N PHE A 202 -8.68 6.45 -4.81
CA PHE A 202 -7.54 7.33 -4.90
C PHE A 202 -6.30 6.60 -4.38
N ARG A 203 -5.27 6.44 -5.21
CA ARG A 203 -4.13 5.57 -4.92
C ARG A 203 -2.85 6.37 -4.78
N TYR A 204 -2.09 6.09 -3.72
CA TYR A 204 -0.80 6.66 -3.41
C TYR A 204 0.27 5.56 -3.31
N GLU A 205 1.37 5.74 -4.05
CA GLU A 205 2.44 4.76 -4.24
C GLU A 205 3.81 5.45 -4.04
N PRO A 206 4.30 5.59 -2.79
CA PRO A 206 5.50 6.38 -2.52
C PRO A 206 6.80 5.72 -2.96
N SER A 207 6.84 4.39 -3.02
CA SER A 207 8.06 3.61 -3.27
C SER A 207 7.97 2.74 -4.52
N ASN A 208 6.91 1.97 -4.65
CA ASN A 208 6.76 0.91 -5.65
C ASN A 208 5.27 0.56 -5.85
N TYR A 209 4.97 -0.46 -6.66
CA TYR A 209 3.60 -0.91 -6.93
C TYR A 209 3.08 -1.97 -5.94
N VAL A 210 3.96 -2.45 -5.04
CA VAL A 210 3.70 -3.50 -4.05
C VAL A 210 3.14 -2.89 -2.77
N ASP A 211 3.72 -1.77 -2.33
CA ASP A 211 3.39 -1.02 -1.12
C ASP A 211 2.51 0.18 -1.48
N VAL A 212 1.24 0.11 -1.09
CA VAL A 212 0.19 1.00 -1.59
C VAL A 212 -0.67 1.52 -0.44
N MET A 213 -1.05 2.79 -0.51
CA MET A 213 -2.17 3.34 0.25
C MET A 213 -3.29 3.70 -0.73
N SER A 214 -4.45 3.08 -0.57
CA SER A 214 -5.66 3.33 -1.36
C SER A 214 -6.74 3.93 -0.48
N PHE A 215 -7.42 4.95 -0.98
CA PHE A 215 -8.56 5.58 -0.33
C PHE A 215 -9.79 5.25 -1.17
N HIS A 216 -10.73 4.51 -0.60
CA HIS A 216 -12.00 4.27 -1.25
C HIS A 216 -12.86 5.53 -1.14
N ILE A 217 -13.35 6.04 -2.27
CA ILE A 217 -14.08 7.29 -2.36
C ILE A 217 -15.55 6.99 -2.69
N LYS A 218 -16.44 7.56 -1.88
CA LYS A 218 -17.89 7.48 -2.06
C LYS A 218 -18.50 8.83 -1.73
N ASP A 219 -19.43 9.30 -2.55
CA ASP A 219 -20.10 10.60 -2.39
C ASP A 219 -19.09 11.76 -2.17
N ALA A 220 -18.01 11.74 -2.95
CA ALA A 220 -16.86 12.66 -2.87
C ALA A 220 -16.14 12.72 -1.51
N LYS A 221 -16.22 11.65 -0.71
CA LYS A 221 -15.56 11.50 0.59
C LYS A 221 -14.81 10.20 0.69
N VAL A 222 -13.81 10.16 1.57
CA VAL A 222 -13.10 8.94 1.95
C VAL A 222 -14.05 8.06 2.76
N GLU A 223 -14.47 6.93 2.23
CA GLU A 223 -15.26 5.93 2.94
C GLU A 223 -14.35 5.03 3.78
N SER A 224 -13.24 4.58 3.20
CA SER A 224 -12.25 3.74 3.87
C SER A 224 -10.84 3.99 3.35
N ILE A 225 -9.86 3.57 4.13
CA ILE A 225 -8.44 3.67 3.80
C ILE A 225 -7.84 2.27 3.93
N GLN A 226 -7.16 1.82 2.88
CA GLN A 226 -6.41 0.56 2.88
C GLN A 226 -4.92 0.88 2.69
N ILE A 227 -4.07 0.31 3.54
CA ILE A 227 -2.61 0.39 3.42
C ILE A 227 -2.10 -1.04 3.38
N TYR A 228 -1.44 -1.44 2.31
CA TYR A 228 -1.04 -2.83 2.15
C TYR A 228 0.26 -3.01 1.36
N SER A 229 0.92 -4.12 1.63
CA SER A 229 1.96 -4.71 0.81
C SER A 229 1.42 -5.95 0.13
N LEU A 230 1.58 -6.07 -1.17
CA LEU A 230 1.29 -7.33 -1.87
C LEU A 230 2.27 -8.41 -1.40
N LEU A 231 1.72 -9.56 -1.01
CA LEU A 231 2.51 -10.73 -0.66
C LEU A 231 2.83 -11.52 -1.94
N ASP A 232 4.09 -11.92 -2.09
CA ASP A 232 4.59 -12.79 -3.17
C ASP A 232 5.33 -13.98 -2.55
#